data_AF-A0AAE4HWV4-F1
#
_entry.id   AF-A0AAE4HWV4-F1
#
_cell.length_a   1.000
_cell.length_b   1.000
_cell.length_c   1.000
_cell.angle_alpha   90.00
_cell.angle_beta   90.00
_cell.angle_gamma   90.00
#
_symmetry.space_group_name_H-M   'P 1'
#
loop_
_entity.id
_entity.type
_entity.pdbx_description
1 polymer ?
#
loop_
_entity_poly.entity_id
_entity_poly.type
_entity_poly.pdbx_seq_one_letter_code
_entity_poly.pdbx_strand_id
1 'polypeptide(L)'
;MIKEIAQRMLKKASDFGASDIYILPARTGFSVVFRKSAHREYDQLLSDAEGQSLISHFKFTAGMNVGEKRRPQLGSCLYELADRKCRLRLSSAGDFESRESLVIRILHDTKQPLKFWIEADLPQVKKLVARRGL
;
A
#
# COMPACT_ATOMS: atom_id res chain seq x y z
N MET A 1 7.17 -2.16 -20.17
CA MET A 1 7.77 -3.15 -19.25
C MET A 1 7.48 -2.86 -17.77
N ILE A 2 8.13 -1.91 -17.08
CA ILE A 2 7.95 -1.76 -15.62
C ILE A 2 6.54 -1.30 -15.21
N LYS A 3 5.92 -0.42 -16.02
CA LYS A 3 4.54 0.03 -15.81
C LYS A 3 3.54 -1.13 -15.87
N GLU A 4 3.73 -2.09 -16.78
CA GLU A 4 2.87 -3.28 -16.87
C GLU A 4 3.02 -4.18 -15.64
N ILE A 5 4.24 -4.34 -15.12
CA ILE A 5 4.49 -5.09 -13.86
C ILE A 5 3.79 -4.39 -12.69
N ALA A 6 3.93 -3.07 -12.57
CA ALA A 6 3.26 -2.28 -11.53
C ALA A 6 1.73 -2.39 -11.61
N GLN A 7 1.15 -2.28 -12.81
CA GLN A 7 -0.29 -2.41 -13.03
C GLN A 7 -0.79 -3.82 -12.70
N ARG A 8 -0.06 -4.86 -13.12
CA ARG A 8 -0.40 -6.27 -12.84
C ARG A 8 -0.34 -6.56 -11.34
N MET A 9 0.69 -6.08 -10.66
CA MET A 9 0.86 -6.22 -9.21
C MET A 9 -0.27 -5.52 -8.45
N LEU A 10 -0.58 -4.27 -8.78
CA LEU A 10 -1.68 -3.52 -8.15
C LEU A 10 -3.04 -4.19 -8.40
N LYS A 11 -3.26 -4.73 -9.61
CA LYS A 11 -4.47 -5.48 -9.93
C LYS A 11 -4.59 -6.73 -9.05
N LYS A 12 -3.56 -7.58 -9.00
CA LYS A 12 -3.53 -8.76 -8.12
C LYS A 12 -3.76 -8.41 -6.65
N ALA A 13 -3.05 -7.39 -6.15
CA ALA A 13 -3.19 -6.94 -4.77
C ALA A 13 -4.61 -6.47 -4.46
N SER A 14 -5.28 -5.80 -5.41
CA SER A 14 -6.68 -5.43 -5.21
C SER A 14 -7.64 -6.60 -5.33
N ASP A 15 -7.42 -7.54 -6.25
CA ASP A 15 -8.25 -8.74 -6.40
C ASP A 15 -8.18 -9.59 -5.10
N PHE A 16 -7.01 -9.64 -4.46
CA PHE A 16 -6.80 -10.22 -3.12
C PHE A 16 -7.48 -9.41 -1.99
N GLY A 17 -7.72 -8.12 -2.22
CA GLY A 17 -8.21 -7.18 -1.21
C GLY A 17 -7.15 -6.74 -0.21
N ALA A 18 -5.91 -6.55 -0.68
CA ALA A 18 -4.79 -6.08 0.13
C ALA A 18 -5.04 -4.66 0.67
N SER A 19 -4.64 -4.42 1.92
CA SER A 19 -4.48 -3.08 2.48
C SER A 19 -3.11 -2.50 2.15
N ASP A 20 -2.07 -3.34 2.13
CA ASP A 20 -0.69 -2.93 1.92
C ASP A 20 0.03 -3.91 0.98
N ILE A 21 0.90 -3.38 0.13
CA ILE A 21 1.87 -4.13 -0.68
C ILE A 21 3.26 -3.76 -0.15
N TYR A 22 4.04 -4.77 0.18
CA TYR A 22 5.43 -4.63 0.58
C TYR A 22 6.35 -5.06 -0.56
N ILE A 23 7.33 -4.21 -0.89
CA ILE A 23 8.45 -4.52 -1.76
C ILE A 23 9.69 -4.42 -0.88
N LEU A 24 10.21 -5.58 -0.45
CA LEU A 24 11.25 -5.67 0.57
C LEU A 24 12.50 -6.34 0.01
N PRO A 25 13.70 -5.86 0.36
CA PRO A 25 14.94 -6.58 0.05
C PRO A 25 14.88 -8.01 0.60
N ALA A 26 15.31 -8.97 -0.21
CA ALA A 26 15.45 -10.38 0.16
C ALA A 26 16.92 -10.82 0.04
N ARG A 27 17.22 -12.08 0.36
CA ARG A 27 18.58 -12.63 0.15
C ARG A 27 19.01 -12.55 -1.32
N THR A 28 18.06 -12.69 -2.23
CA THR A 28 18.25 -12.61 -3.68
C THR A 28 17.15 -11.71 -4.25
N GLY A 29 17.48 -10.48 -4.65
CA GLY A 29 16.50 -9.55 -5.21
C GLY A 29 15.49 -8.98 -4.20
N PHE A 30 14.24 -8.81 -4.65
CA PHE A 30 13.17 -8.16 -3.89
C PHE A 30 11.91 -9.04 -3.80
N SER A 31 11.41 -9.22 -2.59
CA SER A 31 10.15 -9.92 -2.33
C SER A 31 8.96 -8.97 -2.40
N VAL A 32 7.87 -9.44 -3.00
CA VAL A 32 6.58 -8.76 -3.04
C VAL A 32 5.60 -9.52 -2.15
N VAL A 33 5.05 -8.83 -1.14
CA VAL A 33 4.12 -9.43 -0.18
C VAL A 33 2.88 -8.55 -0.07
N PHE A 34 1.71 -9.16 -0.18
CA PHE A 34 0.43 -8.51 0.07
C PHE A 34 0.00 -8.74 1.51
N ARG A 35 -0.61 -7.73 2.11
CA ARG A 35 -1.23 -7.85 3.44
C ARG A 35 -2.69 -7.50 3.38
N LYS A 36 -3.50 -8.29 4.07
CA LYS A 36 -4.91 -8.05 4.35
C LYS A 36 -5.16 -8.32 5.82
N SER A 37 -5.40 -7.25 6.58
CA SER A 37 -5.56 -7.31 8.04
C SER A 37 -4.35 -7.98 8.73
N ALA A 38 -4.53 -9.18 9.31
CA ALA A 38 -3.47 -9.95 9.94
C ALA A 38 -2.76 -10.92 8.98
N HIS A 39 -3.36 -11.20 7.81
CA HIS A 39 -2.84 -12.16 6.86
C HIS A 39 -1.84 -11.52 5.90
N ARG A 40 -0.77 -12.26 5.56
CA ARG A 40 0.24 -11.87 4.58
C ARG A 40 0.39 -12.99 3.56
N GLU A 41 0.35 -12.62 2.28
CA GLU A 41 0.49 -13.54 1.15
C GLU A 41 1.70 -13.11 0.32
N TYR A 42 2.62 -14.03 0.07
CA TYR A 42 3.72 -13.81 -0.85
C TYR A 42 3.20 -13.88 -2.29
N ASP A 43 3.51 -12.86 -3.11
CA ASP A 43 3.10 -12.82 -4.53
C ASP A 43 4.22 -13.32 -5.44
N GLN A 44 5.41 -12.70 -5.36
CA GLN A 44 6.52 -12.99 -6.27
C GLN A 44 7.87 -12.49 -5.75
N LEU A 45 8.93 -13.00 -6.35
CA LEU A 45 10.31 -12.54 -6.19
C LEU A 45 10.74 -11.84 -7.48
N LEU A 46 11.28 -10.64 -7.33
CA LEU A 46 11.81 -9.83 -8.41
C LEU A 46 13.34 -9.88 -8.35
N SER A 47 13.99 -9.75 -9.51
CA SER A 47 15.43 -9.47 -9.54
C SER A 47 15.74 -8.10 -8.91
N ASP A 48 17.00 -7.86 -8.55
CA ASP A 48 17.43 -6.55 -8.03
C ASP A 48 17.10 -5.39 -8.98
N ALA A 49 17.31 -5.61 -10.28
CA ALA A 49 17.03 -4.62 -11.30
C ALA A 49 15.52 -4.31 -11.41
N GLU A 50 14.67 -5.34 -11.39
CA GLU A 50 13.22 -5.15 -11.43
C GLU A 50 12.69 -4.47 -10.17
N GLY A 51 13.16 -4.89 -8.99
CA GLY A 51 12.77 -4.30 -7.71
C GLY A 51 13.12 -2.81 -7.64
N GLN A 52 14.36 -2.45 -7.98
CA GLN A 52 14.80 -1.05 -7.99
C GLN A 52 14.06 -0.21 -9.03
N SER A 53 13.82 -0.76 -10.23
CA SER A 53 13.07 -0.08 -11.28
C SER A 53 11.62 0.17 -10.86
N LEU A 54 11.01 -0.81 -10.19
CA LEU A 54 9.64 -0.71 -9.69
C LEU A 54 9.51 0.37 -8.60
N ILE A 55 10.46 0.40 -7.65
CA ILE A 55 10.49 1.43 -6.60
C ILE A 55 10.67 2.82 -7.21
N SER A 56 11.58 2.95 -8.18
CA SER A 56 11.85 4.21 -8.88
C SER A 56 10.61 4.71 -9.63
N HIS A 57 9.89 3.82 -10.32
CA HIS A 57 8.63 4.11 -11.01
C HIS A 57 7.58 4.67 -10.05
N PHE A 58 7.40 4.03 -8.90
CA PHE A 58 6.44 4.48 -7.89
C PHE A 58 6.84 5.79 -7.22
N LYS A 59 8.13 5.98 -6.92
CA LYS A 59 8.66 7.24 -6.38
C LYS A 59 8.42 8.40 -7.35
N PHE A 60 8.74 8.20 -8.63
CA PHE A 60 8.48 9.19 -9.67
C PHE A 60 6.98 9.54 -9.75
N THR A 61 6.11 8.53 -9.77
CA THR A 61 4.66 8.73 -9.84
C THR A 61 4.11 9.46 -8.61
N ALA A 62 4.77 9.33 -7.45
CA ALA A 62 4.38 9.95 -6.19
C ALA A 62 5.09 11.30 -5.90
N GLY A 63 5.88 11.82 -6.83
CA GLY A 63 6.63 13.07 -6.64
C GLY A 63 7.74 12.96 -5.59
N MET A 64 8.23 11.75 -5.31
CA MET A 64 9.33 11.48 -4.39
C MET A 64 10.69 11.60 -5.11
N ASN A 65 11.76 11.86 -4.37
CA ASN A 65 13.10 11.96 -4.94
C ASN A 65 13.65 10.57 -5.26
N VAL A 66 13.73 10.23 -6.55
CA VAL A 66 14.24 8.93 -7.05
C VAL A 66 15.72 8.71 -6.70
N GLY A 67 16.53 9.77 -6.67
CA GLY A 67 17.96 9.69 -6.36
C GLY A 67 18.28 9.48 -4.88
N GLU A 68 17.36 9.88 -3.99
CA GLU A 68 17.52 9.66 -2.54
C GLU A 68 17.06 8.26 -2.17
N LYS A 69 17.99 7.38 -1.78
CA LYS A 69 17.72 5.98 -1.42
C LYS A 69 18.04 5.64 0.04
N ARG A 70 18.67 6.57 0.78
CA ARG A 70 19.07 6.37 2.18
C ARG A 70 17.99 6.82 3.15
N ARG A 71 17.44 8.02 2.95
CA ARG A 71 16.48 8.60 3.90
C ARG A 71 15.06 8.11 3.63
N PRO A 72 14.25 7.88 4.68
CA PRO A 72 12.85 7.58 4.51
C PRO A 72 12.13 8.70 3.74
N GLN A 73 11.21 8.32 2.86
CA GLN A 73 10.39 9.25 2.11
C GLN A 73 8.93 8.82 2.16
N LEU A 74 8.03 9.81 2.15
CA LEU A 74 6.59 9.62 2.10
C LEU A 74 6.04 10.28 0.84
N GLY A 75 5.07 9.63 0.21
CA GLY A 75 4.41 10.15 -0.98
C GLY A 75 2.98 9.66 -1.08
N SER A 76 2.22 10.27 -1.98
CA SER A 76 0.88 9.82 -2.32
C SER A 76 0.59 10.13 -3.77
N CYS A 77 -0.12 9.25 -4.45
CA CYS A 77 -0.51 9.48 -5.84
C CYS A 77 -1.88 8.87 -6.15
N LEU A 78 -2.47 9.37 -7.23
CA LEU A 78 -3.58 8.72 -7.90
C LEU A 78 -2.99 7.89 -9.04
N TYR A 79 -3.01 6.57 -8.90
CA TYR A 79 -2.43 5.66 -9.88
C TYR A 79 -3.50 5.15 -10.84
N GLU A 80 -3.22 5.23 -12.14
CA GLU A 80 -4.15 4.82 -13.19
C GLU A 80 -4.00 3.32 -13.51
N LEU A 81 -5.02 2.54 -13.14
CA LEU A 81 -5.24 1.18 -13.62
C LEU A 81 -6.19 1.24 -14.83
N ALA A 82 -6.21 0.19 -15.65
CA ALA A 82 -6.97 0.16 -16.90
C ALA A 82 -8.48 0.44 -16.70
N ASP A 83 -9.03 0.02 -15.56
CA ASP A 83 -10.46 0.05 -15.24
C ASP A 83 -10.83 1.12 -14.20
N ARG A 84 -9.86 1.67 -13.45
CA ARG A 84 -10.12 2.63 -12.37
C ARG A 84 -8.86 3.37 -11.91
N LYS A 85 -9.06 4.42 -11.12
CA LYS A 85 -7.98 5.13 -10.44
C LYS A 85 -7.88 4.68 -8.98
N CYS A 86 -6.68 4.33 -8.53
CA CYS A 86 -6.40 3.91 -7.16
C CYS A 86 -5.65 5.00 -6.41
N ARG A 87 -6.14 5.40 -5.24
CA ARG A 87 -5.41 6.30 -4.34
C ARG A 87 -4.37 5.48 -3.57
N LEU A 88 -3.10 5.83 -3.72
CA LEU A 88 -1.99 5.14 -3.10
C LEU A 88 -1.27 6.06 -2.12
N ARG A 89 -0.87 5.52 -0.97
CA ARG A 89 0.12 6.13 -0.06
C ARG A 89 1.38 5.30 -0.06
N LEU A 90 2.52 5.95 -0.25
CA LEU A 90 3.81 5.31 -0.40
C LEU A 90 4.73 5.71 0.76
N SER A 91 5.52 4.76 1.22
CA SER A 91 6.58 4.97 2.20
C SER A 91 7.79 4.17 1.77
N SER A 92 8.91 4.83 1.53
CA SER A 92 10.18 4.15 1.26
C SER A 92 11.17 4.34 2.40
N ALA A 93 12.07 3.37 2.57
CA ALA A 93 13.16 3.44 3.53
C ALA A 93 14.34 2.60 3.04
N GLY A 94 15.54 3.18 3.06
CA GLY A 94 16.79 2.46 2.79
C GLY A 94 17.21 1.59 3.97
N ASP A 95 17.73 0.39 3.68
CA ASP A 95 18.44 -0.42 4.66
C ASP A 95 19.92 -0.03 4.78
N PHE A 96 20.65 -0.71 5.67
CA PHE A 96 22.08 -0.46 5.90
C PHE A 96 22.98 -0.82 4.69
N GLU A 97 22.48 -1.65 3.77
CA GLU A 97 23.15 -2.04 2.52
C GLU A 97 22.74 -1.12 1.36
N SER A 98 22.07 -0.01 1.64
CA SER A 98 21.56 0.95 0.65
C SER A 98 20.52 0.36 -0.33
N ARG A 99 19.82 -0.71 0.06
CA ARG A 99 18.67 -1.24 -0.65
C ARG A 99 17.41 -0.57 -0.12
N GLU A 100 16.65 0.03 -1.02
CA GLU A 100 15.42 0.74 -0.67
C GLU A 100 14.27 -0.26 -0.57
N SER A 101 13.53 -0.24 0.53
CA SER A 101 12.23 -0.88 0.67
C SER A 101 11.11 0.09 0.32
N LEU A 102 9.98 -0.41 -0.17
CA LEU A 102 8.81 0.39 -0.47
C LEU A 102 7.55 -0.30 0.05
N VAL A 103 6.73 0.45 0.78
CA VAL A 103 5.39 0.05 1.20
C VAL A 103 4.37 0.90 0.47
N ILE A 104 3.42 0.26 -0.19
CA ILE A 104 2.32 0.90 -0.91
C ILE A 104 1.02 0.52 -0.20
N ARG A 105 0.37 1.50 0.40
CA ARG A 105 -0.97 1.35 0.96
C ARG A 105 -2.02 1.70 -0.08
N ILE A 106 -2.94 0.76 -0.31
CA ILE A 106 -4.10 0.97 -1.18
C ILE A 106 -5.20 1.61 -0.33
N LEU A 107 -5.61 2.83 -0.70
CA LEU A 107 -6.72 3.52 -0.06
C LEU A 107 -8.00 3.14 -0.80
N HIS A 108 -8.77 2.23 -0.21
CA HIS A 108 -10.05 1.77 -0.75
C HIS A 108 -11.09 2.88 -0.70
N ASP A 109 -11.87 3.01 -1.78
CA ASP A 109 -12.94 4.01 -1.82
C ASP A 109 -14.10 3.54 -0.93
N THR A 110 -14.42 4.37 0.06
CA THR A 110 -15.23 4.03 1.23
C THR A 110 -16.73 4.01 0.93
N LYS A 111 -17.17 3.02 0.15
CA LYS A 111 -18.57 2.55 0.15
C LYS A 111 -18.67 1.14 0.73
N GLN A 112 -17.95 0.88 1.82
CA GLN A 112 -18.13 -0.35 2.58
C GLN A 112 -19.00 -0.06 3.80
N PRO A 113 -19.99 -0.91 4.11
CA PRO A 113 -20.79 -0.75 5.31
C PRO A 113 -19.86 -0.78 6.54
N LEU A 114 -20.04 0.21 7.41
CA LEU A 114 -19.25 0.35 8.63
C LEU A 114 -19.64 -0.77 9.60
N LYS A 115 -18.85 -1.86 9.63
CA LYS A 115 -19.07 -3.02 10.51
C LYS A 115 -18.48 -2.80 11.90
N PHE A 116 -18.76 -1.65 12.52
CA PHE A 116 -18.22 -1.31 13.85
C PHE A 116 -19.21 -1.57 14.99
N TRP A 117 -20.48 -1.82 14.65
CA TRP A 117 -21.56 -1.86 15.63
C TRP A 117 -22.25 -3.22 15.62
N ILE A 118 -22.44 -3.78 16.81
CA ILE A 118 -23.54 -4.71 17.03
C ILE A 118 -24.81 -3.86 16.96
N GLU A 119 -25.76 -4.19 16.09
CA GLU A 119 -26.97 -3.38 15.92
C GLU A 119 -27.74 -3.16 17.24
N ALA A 120 -27.62 -4.10 18.16
CA ALA A 120 -28.18 -4.03 19.52
C ALA A 120 -27.62 -2.87 20.37
N ASP A 121 -26.39 -2.41 20.11
CA ASP A 121 -25.73 -1.36 20.90
C ASP A 121 -26.04 0.05 20.37
N LEU A 122 -26.52 0.17 19.13
CA LEU A 122 -26.83 1.46 18.49
C LEU A 122 -27.81 2.33 19.30
N PRO A 123 -28.89 1.81 19.89
CA PRO A 123 -29.78 2.59 20.74
C PRO A 123 -29.07 3.16 21.99
N GLN A 124 -28.17 2.37 22.59
CA GLN A 124 -27.43 2.77 23.79
C GLN A 124 -26.37 3.83 23.46
N VAL A 125 -25.63 3.66 22.36
CA VAL A 125 -24.67 4.66 21.87
C VAL A 125 -25.38 5.96 21.53
N LYS A 126 -26.53 5.93 20.83
CA LYS A 126 -27.32 7.14 20.55
C LYS A 126 -27.74 7.88 21.82
N LYS A 127 -28.14 7.15 22.87
CA LYS A 127 -28.51 7.73 24.17
C LYS A 127 -27.32 8.37 24.88
N LEU A 128 -26.12 7.78 24.79
CA LEU A 128 -24.90 8.29 25.40
C LEU A 128 -24.34 9.51 24.66
N VAL A 129 -24.35 9.49 23.32
CA VAL A 129 -23.88 10.61 22.48
C VAL A 129 -24.82 11.82 22.57
N ALA A 130 -26.11 11.62 22.84
CA ALA A 130 -27.08 12.70 23.05
C ALA A 130 -26.89 13.45 24.39
N ARG A 131 -26.10 12.93 25.32
CA ARG A 131 -25.71 13.67 26.53
C ARG A 131 -24.53 14.57 26.17
N ARG A 132 -24.79 15.88 26.03
CA ARG A 132 -23.74 16.90 25.92
C ARG A 132 -22.87 16.88 27.18
N GLY A 133 -21.56 16.64 26.99
CA GLY A 133 -20.47 17.09 27.86
C GLY A 133 -20.40 16.48 29.27
N LEU A 134 -19.16 16.34 29.77
CA LEU A 134 -18.87 16.40 31.21
C LEU A 134 -19.27 17.77 31.76
#